data_AF-A0A7C4PMF3-F1
#
_entry.id   AF-A0A7C4PMF3-F1
#
_cell.length_a   1.000
_cell.length_b   1.000
_cell.length_c   1.000
_cell.angle_alpha   90.00
_cell.angle_beta   90.00
_cell.angle_gamma   90.00
#
_symmetry.space_group_name_H-M   'P 1'
#
loop_
_entity.id
_entity.type
_entity.pdbx_description
1 polymer ?
#
loop_
_entity_poly.entity_id
_entity_poly.type
_entity_poly.pdbx_seq_one_letter_code
_entity_poly.pdbx_strand_id
1 'polypeptide(L)'
;PLITLSDSPGFMPGVAQEHGGIIRHGAKIVYAYSEATVPKLTVVTRKGYGGAYIVMGSKHIHADLVYAWPSAEIAVMGAEGAVNILFRREIRAHPDPDAERARLVAEYREKFANPYRAAANGFVDDVILPAETRPRLIAALELLRDKQSTLPAKKHGCMPV
;
A
#
# COMPACT_ATOMS: atom_id res chain seq x y z
N PRO A 1 -6.04 13.71 -14.09
CA PRO A 1 -5.04 12.74 -13.55
C PRO A 1 -5.03 12.77 -12.02
N LEU A 2 -4.73 11.64 -11.38
CA LEU A 2 -4.56 11.53 -9.93
C LEU A 2 -3.11 11.15 -9.63
N ILE A 3 -2.48 11.88 -8.70
CA ILE A 3 -1.15 11.57 -8.18
C ILE A 3 -1.29 11.34 -6.68
N THR A 4 -0.93 10.15 -6.21
CA THR A 4 -1.06 9.75 -4.81
C THR A 4 0.32 9.67 -4.18
N LEU A 5 0.52 10.35 -3.05
CA LEU A 5 1.69 10.16 -2.20
C LEU A 5 1.28 9.33 -1.00
N SER A 6 1.85 8.14 -0.85
CA SER A 6 1.47 7.17 0.19
C SER A 6 2.53 7.04 1.27
N ASP A 7 2.16 7.37 2.50
CA ASP A 7 2.84 7.02 3.74
C ASP A 7 1.80 6.74 4.82
N SER A 8 1.26 5.53 4.84
CA SER A 8 0.21 5.12 5.78
C SER A 8 0.54 3.78 6.46
N PRO A 9 0.57 3.74 7.80
CA PRO A 9 0.76 2.51 8.56
C PRO A 9 -0.51 1.66 8.69
N GLY A 10 -1.68 2.15 8.25
CA GLY A 10 -2.95 1.47 8.46
C GLY A 10 -4.13 2.43 8.68
N PHE A 11 -5.28 1.85 9.01
CA PHE A 11 -6.44 2.60 9.51
C PHE A 11 -6.31 2.87 11.00
N MET A 12 -6.94 3.95 11.48
CA MET A 12 -6.96 4.29 12.89
C MET A 12 -7.74 3.21 13.68
N PRO A 13 -7.12 2.51 14.64
CA PRO A 13 -7.84 1.57 15.49
C PRO A 13 -8.75 2.30 16.47
N GLY A 14 -9.95 1.77 16.72
CA GLY A 14 -10.81 2.27 17.80
C GLY A 14 -12.28 1.90 17.65
N VAL A 15 -12.95 1.64 18.77
CA VAL A 15 -14.39 1.27 18.80
C VAL A 15 -15.26 2.32 18.10
N ALA A 16 -14.94 3.60 18.26
CA ALA A 16 -15.67 4.68 17.59
C ALA A 16 -15.54 4.63 16.06
N GLN A 17 -14.41 4.17 15.52
CA GLN A 17 -14.23 4.00 14.07
C GLN A 17 -15.08 2.85 13.56
N GLU A 18 -15.07 1.72 14.28
CA GLU A 18 -15.89 0.56 13.94
C GLU A 18 -17.38 0.88 13.98
N HIS A 19 -17.88 1.45 15.09
CA HIS A 19 -19.27 1.88 15.21
C HIS A 19 -19.64 3.02 14.26
N GLY A 20 -18.68 3.88 13.91
CA GLY A 20 -18.82 4.90 12.86
C GLY A 20 -18.91 4.32 11.45
N GLY A 21 -18.68 3.02 11.28
CA GLY A 21 -18.76 2.33 10.00
C GLY A 21 -17.51 2.55 9.14
N ILE A 22 -16.31 2.46 9.71
CA ILE A 22 -15.05 2.59 8.97
C ILE A 22 -14.97 1.63 7.77
N ILE A 23 -15.61 0.47 7.85
CA ILE A 23 -15.68 -0.50 6.74
C ILE A 23 -16.32 0.12 5.49
N ARG A 24 -17.56 0.63 5.61
CA ARG A 24 -18.28 1.25 4.48
C ARG A 24 -17.62 2.55 4.03
N HIS A 25 -17.04 3.32 4.95
CA HIS A 25 -16.33 4.56 4.61
C HIS A 25 -15.00 4.30 3.88
N GLY A 26 -14.19 3.35 4.36
CA GLY A 26 -12.93 2.97 3.71
C GLY A 26 -13.16 2.37 2.32
N ALA A 27 -14.23 1.59 2.16
CA ALA A 27 -14.61 1.02 0.86
C ALA A 27 -14.94 2.09 -0.20
N LYS A 28 -15.32 3.32 0.20
CA LYS A 28 -15.54 4.45 -0.74
C LYS A 28 -14.27 4.82 -1.49
N ILE A 29 -13.10 4.76 -0.85
CA ILE A 29 -11.81 5.08 -1.48
C ILE A 29 -11.45 4.01 -2.51
N VAL A 30 -11.59 2.73 -2.15
CA VAL A 30 -11.38 1.60 -3.07
C VAL A 30 -12.30 1.73 -4.28
N TYR A 31 -13.58 1.99 -4.03
CA TYR A 31 -14.58 2.17 -5.09
C TYR A 31 -14.17 3.32 -6.04
N ALA A 32 -13.85 4.49 -5.48
CA ALA A 32 -13.47 5.68 -6.26
C ALA A 32 -12.22 5.44 -7.13
N TYR A 33 -11.17 4.82 -6.59
CA TYR A 33 -9.96 4.53 -7.36
C TYR A 33 -10.19 3.46 -8.43
N SER A 34 -10.93 2.40 -8.12
CA SER A 34 -11.22 1.32 -9.06
C SER A 34 -12.14 1.77 -10.21
N GLU A 35 -13.07 2.70 -9.93
CA GLU A 35 -13.96 3.30 -10.93
C GLU A 35 -13.28 4.39 -11.77
N ALA A 36 -12.32 5.12 -11.22
CA ALA A 36 -11.63 6.19 -11.94
C ALA A 36 -10.86 5.67 -13.16
N THR A 37 -11.17 6.21 -14.35
CA THR A 37 -10.53 5.86 -15.63
C THR A 37 -9.41 6.82 -16.06
N VAL A 38 -9.27 7.95 -15.37
CA VAL A 38 -8.18 8.92 -15.59
C VAL A 38 -6.80 8.28 -15.33
N PRO A 39 -5.70 8.90 -15.80
CA PRO A 39 -4.35 8.51 -15.41
C PRO A 39 -4.18 8.57 -13.88
N LYS A 40 -3.67 7.50 -13.29
CA LYS A 40 -3.46 7.29 -11.85
C LYS A 40 -2.02 6.89 -11.60
N LEU A 41 -1.30 7.74 -10.89
CA LEU A 41 0.09 7.54 -10.50
C LEU A 41 0.18 7.49 -8.98
N THR A 42 1.01 6.60 -8.46
CA THR A 42 1.24 6.47 -7.02
C THR A 42 2.72 6.47 -6.72
N VAL A 43 3.12 7.18 -5.67
CA VAL A 43 4.48 7.16 -5.13
C VAL A 43 4.40 6.76 -3.67
N VAL A 44 4.90 5.57 -3.34
CA VAL A 44 5.05 5.13 -1.95
C VAL A 44 6.33 5.73 -1.39
N THR A 45 6.20 6.67 -0.46
CA THR A 45 7.35 7.42 0.08
C THR A 45 7.94 6.74 1.31
N ARG A 46 7.10 6.08 2.12
CA ARG A 46 7.53 5.33 3.30
C ARG A 46 6.58 4.18 3.61
N LYS A 47 5.65 4.30 4.55
CA LYS A 47 4.83 3.14 4.99
C LYS A 47 3.73 2.82 3.98
N GLY A 48 3.61 1.55 3.62
CA GLY A 48 2.50 1.02 2.84
C GLY A 48 2.06 -0.32 3.43
N TYR A 49 1.23 -0.29 4.47
CA TYR A 49 0.83 -1.51 5.17
C TYR A 49 -0.61 -1.94 4.90
N GLY A 50 -0.78 -3.23 4.60
CA GLY A 50 -2.07 -3.92 4.55
C GLY A 50 -3.13 -3.21 3.71
N GLY A 51 -4.34 -3.08 4.25
CA GLY A 51 -5.44 -2.41 3.55
C GLY A 51 -5.14 -0.95 3.21
N ALA A 52 -4.34 -0.24 4.01
CA ALA A 52 -3.99 1.14 3.74
C ALA A 52 -3.13 1.28 2.47
N TYR A 53 -2.19 0.35 2.23
CA TYR A 53 -1.45 0.31 0.96
C TYR A 53 -2.41 0.15 -0.23
N ILE A 54 -3.39 -0.76 -0.09
CA ILE A 54 -4.33 -1.03 -1.18
C ILE A 54 -5.10 0.23 -1.52
N VAL A 55 -5.76 0.85 -0.54
CA VAL A 55 -6.64 2.02 -0.76
C VAL A 55 -5.89 3.27 -1.23
N MET A 56 -4.59 3.37 -0.97
CA MET A 56 -3.75 4.51 -1.39
C MET A 56 -3.24 4.37 -2.83
N GLY A 57 -4.11 3.94 -3.74
CA GLY A 57 -3.80 3.88 -5.17
C GLY A 57 -2.80 2.77 -5.52
N SER A 58 -2.93 1.57 -4.96
CA SER A 58 -2.09 0.43 -5.38
C SER A 58 -2.41 -0.05 -6.81
N LYS A 59 -1.49 -0.85 -7.38
CA LYS A 59 -1.69 -1.52 -8.68
C LYS A 59 -2.97 -2.39 -8.69
N HIS A 60 -3.30 -2.98 -7.54
CA HIS A 60 -4.49 -3.83 -7.36
C HIS A 60 -5.83 -3.07 -7.53
N ILE A 61 -5.82 -1.75 -7.39
CA ILE A 61 -6.99 -0.88 -7.64
C ILE A 61 -6.78 0.02 -8.87
N HIS A 62 -6.09 -0.56 -9.86
CA HIS A 62 -5.92 -0.01 -11.20
C HIS A 62 -5.09 1.28 -11.27
N ALA A 63 -4.12 1.49 -10.38
CA ALA A 63 -3.08 2.49 -10.63
C ALA A 63 -2.28 2.11 -11.87
N ASP A 64 -2.02 3.08 -12.76
CA ASP A 64 -1.33 2.83 -14.02
C ASP A 64 0.16 2.59 -13.76
N LEU A 65 0.79 3.50 -13.01
CA LEU A 65 2.18 3.40 -12.59
C LEU A 65 2.32 3.68 -11.09
N VAL A 66 3.11 2.84 -10.43
CA VAL A 66 3.41 2.88 -9.01
C VAL A 66 4.91 2.92 -8.85
N TYR A 67 5.42 3.99 -8.26
CA TYR A 67 6.81 4.14 -7.87
C TYR A 67 6.96 3.95 -6.37
N ALA A 68 8.12 3.48 -5.94
CA ALA A 68 8.49 3.45 -4.53
C ALA A 68 9.83 4.14 -4.31
N TRP A 69 9.98 4.83 -3.19
CA TRP A 69 11.29 5.28 -2.72
C TRP A 69 12.07 4.13 -2.07
N PRO A 70 13.40 4.20 -1.95
CA PRO A 70 14.18 3.21 -1.19
C PRO A 70 13.73 3.10 0.27
N SER A 71 13.17 4.18 0.84
CA SER A 71 12.60 4.23 2.18
C SER A 71 11.21 3.59 2.31
N ALA A 72 10.63 3.09 1.21
CA ALA A 72 9.29 2.53 1.22
C ALA A 72 9.27 1.12 1.86
N GLU A 73 8.36 0.94 2.80
CA GLU A 73 8.11 -0.30 3.50
C GLU A 73 6.73 -0.83 3.10
N ILE A 74 6.70 -1.78 2.15
CA ILE A 74 5.45 -2.36 1.64
C ILE A 74 5.29 -3.76 2.23
N ALA A 75 4.30 -3.91 3.12
CA ALA A 75 4.10 -5.15 3.87
C ALA A 75 2.61 -5.42 4.17
N VAL A 76 2.28 -6.66 4.50
CA VAL A 76 0.90 -7.04 4.88
C VAL A 76 0.47 -6.36 6.18
N MET A 77 1.39 -6.24 7.14
CA MET A 77 1.19 -5.53 8.40
C MET A 77 2.55 -5.10 8.96
N GLY A 78 2.56 -4.32 10.04
CA GLY A 78 3.79 -3.95 10.73
C GLY A 78 4.56 -5.17 11.25
N ALA A 79 5.90 -5.09 11.20
CA ALA A 79 6.79 -6.21 11.53
C ALA A 79 6.55 -6.83 12.91
N GLU A 80 6.31 -5.99 13.93
CA GLU A 80 6.02 -6.45 15.31
C GLU A 80 4.74 -7.31 15.36
N GLY A 81 3.67 -6.85 14.69
CA GLY A 81 2.43 -7.60 14.59
C GLY A 81 2.62 -8.93 13.85
N ALA A 82 3.34 -8.91 12.73
CA ALA A 82 3.62 -10.10 11.93
C ALA A 82 4.42 -11.15 12.72
N VAL A 83 5.50 -10.72 13.38
CA VAL A 83 6.37 -11.61 14.16
C VAL A 83 5.63 -12.25 15.33
N ASN A 84 4.78 -11.49 16.02
CA ASN A 84 3.98 -12.00 17.13
C ASN A 84 2.98 -13.10 16.72
N ILE A 85 2.57 -13.09 15.45
CA ILE A 85 1.65 -14.10 14.90
C ILE A 85 2.45 -15.29 14.37
N LEU A 86 3.46 -15.04 13.52
CA LEU A 86 4.23 -16.07 12.83
C LEU A 86 5.11 -16.89 13.78
N PHE A 87 5.82 -16.23 14.69
CA PHE A 87 6.82 -16.85 15.56
C PHE A 87 6.33 -16.97 17.01
N ARG A 88 5.00 -16.94 17.22
CA ARG A 88 4.39 -16.97 18.57
C ARG A 88 4.91 -18.10 19.45
N ARG A 89 5.10 -19.29 18.88
CA ARG A 89 5.54 -20.48 19.61
C ARG A 89 7.04 -20.42 19.94
N GLU A 90 7.85 -20.00 18.98
CA GLU A 90 9.30 -19.86 19.12
C GLU A 90 9.67 -18.83 20.17
N ILE A 91 9.06 -17.64 20.10
CA ILE A 91 9.26 -16.56 21.08
C ILE A 91 8.90 -17.03 22.49
N ARG A 92 7.81 -17.79 22.66
CA ARG A 92 7.38 -18.29 23.98
C ARG A 92 8.27 -19.40 24.53
N ALA A 93 8.92 -20.17 23.65
CA ALA A 93 9.81 -21.26 24.04
C ALA A 93 11.24 -20.75 24.32
N HIS A 94 11.57 -19.52 23.93
CA HIS A 94 12.89 -18.94 24.11
C HIS A 94 13.12 -18.54 25.59
N PRO A 95 14.33 -18.77 26.14
CA PRO A 95 14.68 -18.35 27.51
C PRO A 95 14.55 -16.85 27.76
N ASP A 96 14.74 -16.05 26.71
CA ASP A 96 14.52 -14.60 26.69
C ASP A 96 13.58 -14.23 25.54
N PRO A 97 12.25 -14.23 25.78
CA PRO A 97 11.26 -13.95 24.75
C PRO A 97 11.36 -12.54 24.15
N ASP A 98 11.82 -11.55 24.91
CA ASP A 98 11.85 -10.16 24.46
C ASP A 98 13.05 -9.91 23.56
N ALA A 99 14.22 -10.46 23.89
CA ALA A 99 15.39 -10.43 23.01
C ALA A 99 15.13 -11.17 21.69
N GLU A 100 14.48 -12.34 21.75
CA GLU A 100 14.19 -13.11 20.54
C GLU A 100 13.16 -12.42 19.65
N ARG A 101 12.13 -11.80 20.25
CA ARG A 101 11.19 -10.98 19.51
C ARG A 101 11.88 -9.81 18.81
N ALA A 102 12.77 -9.09 19.50
CA ALA A 102 13.49 -7.97 18.91
C ALA A 102 14.36 -8.42 17.72
N ARG A 103 15.05 -9.56 17.86
CA ARG A 103 15.85 -10.18 16.79
C ARG A 103 14.99 -10.51 15.57
N LEU A 104 13.87 -11.21 15.77
CA LEU A 104 12.95 -11.60 14.69
C LEU A 104 12.29 -10.39 14.03
N VAL A 105 11.96 -9.33 14.77
CA VAL A 105 11.43 -8.08 14.20
C VAL A 105 12.44 -7.39 13.30
N ALA A 106 13.71 -7.31 13.72
CA ALA A 106 14.77 -6.74 12.89
C ALA A 106 14.95 -7.56 11.60
N GLU A 107 15.02 -8.88 11.73
CA GLU A 107 15.14 -9.81 10.59
C GLU A 107 13.95 -9.70 9.63
N TYR A 108 12.73 -9.58 10.16
CA TYR A 108 11.53 -9.40 9.36
C TYR A 108 11.54 -8.06 8.60
N ARG A 109 11.95 -6.97 9.27
CA ARG A 109 12.06 -5.66 8.61
C ARG A 109 13.05 -5.69 7.45
N GLU A 110 14.23 -6.26 7.66
CA GLU A 110 15.25 -6.37 6.63
C GLU A 110 14.76 -7.20 5.43
N LYS A 111 14.15 -8.36 5.69
CA LYS A 111 13.74 -9.30 4.64
C LYS A 111 12.45 -8.90 3.91
N PHE A 112 11.51 -8.25 4.59
CA PHE A 112 10.15 -8.05 4.07
C PHE A 112 9.71 -6.58 4.02
N ALA A 113 10.20 -5.71 4.89
CA ALA A 113 9.81 -4.29 4.93
C ALA A 113 10.70 -3.44 4.00
N ASN A 114 10.77 -3.84 2.74
CA ASN A 114 11.52 -3.15 1.69
C ASN A 114 10.70 -3.10 0.39
N PRO A 115 10.98 -2.15 -0.53
CA PRO A 115 10.18 -1.99 -1.73
C PRO A 115 10.50 -3.05 -2.80
N TYR A 116 11.66 -3.70 -2.69
CA TYR A 116 12.20 -4.58 -3.71
C TYR A 116 11.37 -5.85 -3.88
N ARG A 117 10.74 -6.36 -2.82
CA ARG A 117 9.81 -7.48 -2.95
C ARG A 117 8.56 -7.10 -3.72
N ALA A 118 8.00 -5.91 -3.46
CA ALA A 118 6.84 -5.44 -4.20
C ALA A 118 7.19 -5.19 -5.68
N ALA A 119 8.39 -4.67 -5.96
CA ALA A 119 8.91 -4.51 -7.31
C ALA A 119 9.13 -5.86 -8.02
N ALA A 120 9.74 -6.84 -7.35
CA ALA A 120 9.95 -8.18 -7.90
C ALA A 120 8.65 -8.92 -8.26
N ASN A 121 7.53 -8.58 -7.60
CA ASN A 121 6.20 -9.11 -7.90
C ASN A 121 5.41 -8.24 -8.89
N GLY A 122 5.97 -7.14 -9.40
CA GLY A 122 5.30 -6.24 -10.34
C GLY A 122 4.21 -5.36 -9.72
N PHE A 123 4.16 -5.23 -8.39
CA PHE A 123 3.20 -4.34 -7.71
C PHE A 123 3.68 -2.89 -7.68
N VAL A 124 4.99 -2.70 -7.85
CA VAL A 124 5.69 -1.43 -8.04
C VAL A 124 6.45 -1.54 -9.37
N ASP A 125 6.34 -0.51 -10.21
CA ASP A 125 6.97 -0.49 -11.53
C ASP A 125 8.46 -0.17 -11.46
N ASP A 126 8.87 0.71 -10.55
CA ASP A 126 10.28 1.05 -10.33
C ASP A 126 10.54 1.58 -8.91
N VAL A 127 11.75 1.34 -8.40
CA VAL A 127 12.25 1.93 -7.16
C VAL A 127 13.15 3.11 -7.52
N ILE A 128 12.66 4.32 -7.29
CA ILE A 128 13.29 5.56 -7.76
C ILE A 128 13.84 6.37 -6.59
N LEU A 129 14.89 7.16 -6.81
CA LEU A 129 15.36 8.09 -5.80
C LEU A 129 14.33 9.21 -5.57
N PRO A 130 14.19 9.75 -4.34
CA PRO A 130 13.24 10.82 -4.06
C PRO A 130 13.35 12.04 -5.00
N ALA A 131 14.57 12.41 -5.38
CA ALA A 131 14.84 13.50 -6.31
C ALA A 131 14.34 13.23 -7.75
N GLU A 132 14.18 11.97 -8.14
CA GLU A 132 13.71 11.56 -9.47
C GLU A 132 12.18 11.58 -9.57
N THR A 133 11.46 11.75 -8.47
CA THR A 133 9.99 11.68 -8.43
C THR A 133 9.35 12.61 -9.46
N ARG A 134 9.77 13.88 -9.51
CA ARG A 134 9.18 14.86 -10.44
C ARG A 134 9.38 14.49 -11.91
N PRO A 135 10.62 14.26 -12.43
CA PRO A 135 10.80 13.91 -13.83
C PRO A 135 10.11 12.59 -14.20
N ARG A 136 10.07 11.60 -13.28
CA ARG A 136 9.35 10.34 -13.51
C ARG A 136 7.84 10.55 -13.65
N LEU A 137 7.24 11.36 -12.78
CA LEU A 137 5.82 11.69 -12.87
C LEU A 137 5.46 12.46 -14.14
N ILE A 138 6.33 13.38 -14.60
CA ILE A 138 6.12 14.10 -15.86
C ILE A 138 6.09 13.11 -17.04
N ALA A 139 7.11 12.27 -17.17
CA ALA A 139 7.18 11.27 -18.24
C ALA A 139 5.99 10.30 -18.20
N ALA A 140 5.58 9.87 -17.00
CA ALA A 140 4.41 9.01 -16.81
C ALA A 140 3.10 9.68 -17.24
N LEU A 141 2.91 10.97 -16.93
CA LEU A 141 1.73 11.73 -17.37
C LEU A 141 1.71 11.95 -18.88
N GLU A 142 2.87 12.14 -19.50
CA GLU A 142 2.99 12.25 -20.96
C GLU A 142 2.63 10.93 -21.64
N LEU A 143 3.14 9.81 -21.13
CA LEU A 143 2.79 8.47 -21.60
C LEU A 143 1.27 8.18 -21.49
N LEU A 144 0.65 8.62 -20.40
CA LEU A 144 -0.76 8.35 -20.12
C LEU A 144 -1.72 9.43 -20.63
N ARG A 145 -1.24 10.42 -21.40
CA ARG A 145 -2.04 11.56 -21.86
C ARG A 145 -3.29 11.12 -22.62
N ASP A 146 -3.15 10.12 -23.47
CA ASP A 146 -4.22 9.60 -24.34
C ASP A 146 -4.83 8.30 -23.79
N LYS A 147 -4.67 8.02 -22.49
CA LYS A 147 -5.24 6.85 -21.84
C LYS A 147 -6.76 6.82 -22.04
N GLN A 148 -7.24 5.75 -22.68
CA GLN A 148 -8.66 5.41 -22.76
C GLN A 148 -8.93 4.11 -22.02
N SER A 149 -9.92 4.14 -21.13
CA SER A 149 -10.34 2.97 -20.36
C SER A 149 -11.86 2.98 -20.26
N THR A 150 -12.48 1.85 -20.55
CA THR A 150 -13.92 1.65 -20.48
C THR A 150 -14.28 0.76 -19.30
N LEU A 151 -15.40 1.06 -18.66
CA LEU A 151 -15.98 0.22 -17.61
C LEU A 151 -17.10 -0.65 -18.19
N PRO A 152 -17.46 -1.76 -17.54
CA PRO A 152 -18.63 -2.54 -17.92
C PRO A 152 -19.90 -1.69 -17.97
N ALA A 153 -20.72 -1.89 -19.00
CA ALA A 153 -21.96 -1.14 -19.20
C ALA A 153 -22.92 -1.33 -18.02
N LYS A 154 -23.41 -0.22 -17.46
CA LYS A 154 -24.35 -0.18 -16.32
C LYS A 154 -25.07 1.16 -16.30
N LYS A 155 -26.21 1.25 -15.61
CA LYS A 155 -26.89 2.54 -15.37
C LYS A 155 -26.02 3.47 -14.51
N HIS A 156 -25.52 2.92 -13.41
CA HIS A 156 -24.52 3.49 -12.50
C HIS A 156 -24.01 2.35 -11.62
N GLY A 157 -22.95 2.57 -10.83
CA GLY A 157 -22.53 1.59 -9.83
C GLY A 157 -23.31 1.70 -8.51
N CYS A 158 -22.94 0.85 -7.55
CA CYS A 158 -23.51 0.81 -6.21
C CYS A 158 -22.38 1.11 -5.21
N MET A 159 -22.05 2.39 -5.09
CA MET A 159 -21.03 2.83 -4.15
C MET A 159 -21.50 2.58 -2.70
N PRO A 160 -20.61 2.15 -1.79
CA PRO A 160 -20.94 2.08 -0.36
C PRO A 160 -21.42 3.46 0.16
N VAL A 161 -22.48 3.50 0.96
CA VAL A 161 -23.07 4.73 1.53
C VAL A 161 -22.90 4.84 3.04
#